data_AF-A0A158P218-F1
#
_entry.id   AF-A0A158P218-F1
#
_cell.length_a   1.000
_cell.length_b   1.000
_cell.length_c   1.000
_cell.angle_alpha   90.00
_cell.angle_beta   90.00
_cell.angle_gamma   90.00
#
_symmetry.space_group_name_H-M   'P 1'
#
loop_
_entity.id
_entity.type
_entity.pdbx_description
1 polymer ?
#
loop_
_entity_poly.entity_id
_entity_poly.type
_entity_poly.pdbx_seq_one_letter_code
_entity_poly.pdbx_strand_id
1 'polypeptide(L)'
;MMSNLIDAHWFPLASQGNIYSMTKLCSPNSSNKLLVASLKRKIYSCEYHQTPEFLRPMVKELLFTYIPSGAEIISIDAYNKSDTGDSFVIGITIMKTSTDTIERYLNIYTEGAVDGEGDESSSIEAIAQNCLMVELSYTPYHLYHTVLPQQNSVQEVVWLISGSDYRIHMIREDKLSHVYSESSIEKNFPELHDIQAIALWINIYYYDNYKRRVTAVGCECGLVKVAIINVDDMQVSRSWLLRYDKPVPSVIIFPHSNTIIKPAFANINSKEFISKDDVPKLNIVISSTNNAIVFKDILQYGMKQDVILSGSESSDCILCCCIADINMDGQNEILLGTYGQEVLIFALTGDTWELGTRKLFDAPVHSISYMDITNDGIKELIVLTQRGVHILQHNIADIRAKWKERYKKLFNILAQE
;
A
#
# COMPACT_ATOMS: atom_id res chain seq x y z
N MET A 1 3.72 -11.61 23.97
CA MET A 1 3.43 -12.87 23.24
C MET A 1 3.22 -12.49 21.80
N MET A 2 4.06 -12.99 20.89
CA MET A 2 3.91 -12.72 19.46
C MET A 2 2.64 -13.37 18.92
N SER A 3 1.96 -12.67 18.03
CA SER A 3 0.65 -13.00 17.49
C SER A 3 0.59 -14.44 16.94
N ASN A 4 -0.31 -15.26 17.48
CA ASN A 4 -0.67 -16.53 16.86
C ASN A 4 -1.59 -16.25 15.67
N LEU A 5 -0.99 -15.96 14.51
CA LEU A 5 -1.72 -15.86 13.26
C LEU A 5 -2.10 -17.27 12.77
N ILE A 6 -3.39 -17.45 12.47
CA ILE A 6 -3.99 -18.70 12.01
C ILE A 6 -4.37 -18.54 10.54
N ASP A 7 -4.06 -19.54 9.73
CA ASP A 7 -4.47 -19.60 8.33
C ASP A 7 -6.01 -19.68 8.25
N ALA A 8 -6.65 -18.66 7.67
CA ALA A 8 -8.10 -18.53 7.56
C ALA A 8 -8.61 -18.90 6.18
N HIS A 9 -7.90 -18.48 5.13
CA HIS A 9 -8.23 -18.84 3.75
C HIS A 9 -6.99 -18.86 2.87
N TRP A 10 -7.06 -19.66 1.81
CA TRP A 10 -6.04 -19.71 0.77
C TRP A 10 -6.68 -19.97 -0.59
N PHE A 11 -6.16 -19.32 -1.63
CA PHE A 11 -6.52 -19.62 -3.00
C PHE A 11 -5.31 -19.52 -3.95
N PRO A 12 -5.23 -20.41 -4.96
CA PRO A 12 -4.14 -20.41 -5.91
C PRO A 12 -4.31 -19.33 -6.97
N LEU A 13 -3.20 -18.88 -7.56
CA LEU A 13 -3.21 -18.11 -8.79
C LEU A 13 -2.96 -19.02 -10.00
N ALA A 14 -3.61 -18.73 -11.13
CA ALA A 14 -3.37 -19.48 -12.36
C ALA A 14 -1.96 -19.28 -12.95
N SER A 15 -1.31 -18.16 -12.60
CA SER A 15 0.09 -17.89 -12.87
C SER A 15 0.66 -17.03 -11.75
N GLN A 16 1.98 -16.97 -11.62
CA GLN A 16 2.60 -16.17 -10.55
C GLN A 16 2.20 -14.69 -10.66
N GLY A 17 2.04 -14.02 -9.52
CA GLY A 17 2.10 -12.57 -9.43
C GLY A 17 3.53 -12.07 -9.27
N ASN A 18 3.68 -10.80 -8.95
CA ASN A 18 4.93 -10.13 -8.58
C ASN A 18 4.69 -9.17 -7.40
N ILE A 19 5.70 -8.39 -7.03
CA ILE A 19 5.63 -7.45 -5.90
C ILE A 19 4.61 -6.31 -6.07
N TYR A 20 4.14 -6.05 -7.30
CA TYR A 20 3.15 -5.03 -7.66
C TYR A 20 1.78 -5.61 -8.05
N SER A 21 1.54 -6.88 -7.76
CA SER A 21 0.36 -7.60 -8.26
C SER A 21 -0.82 -7.62 -7.28
N MET A 22 -0.77 -6.86 -6.19
CA MET A 22 -1.81 -6.86 -5.15
C MET A 22 -2.16 -5.45 -4.74
N THR A 23 -3.45 -5.12 -4.74
CA THR A 23 -3.97 -3.83 -4.26
C THR A 23 -5.26 -4.00 -3.46
N LYS A 24 -5.62 -2.97 -2.69
CA LYS A 24 -6.77 -2.96 -1.78
C LYS A 24 -7.86 -2.07 -2.34
N LEU A 25 -9.10 -2.50 -2.18
CA LEU A 25 -10.28 -1.66 -2.40
C LEU A 25 -10.96 -1.47 -1.06
N CYS A 26 -10.72 -0.30 -0.47
CA CYS A 26 -11.29 0.05 0.82
C CYS A 26 -12.56 0.88 0.64
N SER A 27 -13.67 0.41 1.19
CA SER A 27 -14.94 1.13 1.17
C SER A 27 -15.22 1.76 2.53
N PRO A 28 -15.79 2.97 2.59
CA PRO A 28 -16.36 3.53 3.81
C PRO A 28 -17.63 2.80 4.28
N ASN A 29 -18.41 2.23 3.36
CA ASN A 29 -19.79 1.78 3.61
C ASN A 29 -20.07 0.32 3.23
N SER A 30 -19.19 -0.32 2.46
CA SER A 30 -19.32 -1.69 1.98
C SER A 30 -18.13 -2.55 2.42
N SER A 31 -18.10 -3.80 1.98
CA SER A 31 -17.01 -4.72 2.29
C SER A 31 -15.72 -4.30 1.58
N ASN A 32 -14.61 -4.29 2.34
CA ASN A 32 -13.28 -4.21 1.77
C ASN A 32 -13.00 -5.42 0.86
N LYS A 33 -12.32 -5.17 -0.25
CA LYS A 33 -11.97 -6.21 -1.24
C LYS A 33 -10.47 -6.17 -1.52
N LEU A 34 -9.93 -7.32 -1.86
CA LEU A 34 -8.56 -7.50 -2.32
C LEU A 34 -8.57 -7.78 -3.83
N LEU A 35 -7.78 -7.03 -4.58
CA LEU A 35 -7.49 -7.36 -5.98
C LEU A 35 -6.10 -7.96 -6.12
N VAL A 36 -6.02 -9.08 -6.83
CA VAL A 36 -4.76 -9.78 -7.09
C VAL A 36 -4.65 -10.11 -8.57
N ALA A 37 -3.68 -9.50 -9.23
CA ALA A 37 -3.33 -9.81 -10.61
C ALA A 37 -2.35 -10.99 -10.67
N SER A 38 -2.45 -11.76 -11.73
CA SER A 38 -1.44 -12.73 -12.13
C SER A 38 -0.77 -12.24 -13.41
N LEU A 39 0.46 -12.68 -13.65
CA LEU A 39 1.24 -12.24 -14.82
C LEU A 39 0.47 -12.48 -16.13
N LYS A 40 -0.19 -13.64 -16.28
CA LYS A 40 -0.94 -14.03 -17.48
C LYS A 40 -2.40 -13.54 -17.45
N ARG A 41 -2.61 -12.24 -17.31
CA ARG A 41 -3.90 -11.51 -17.44
C ARG A 41 -4.96 -11.74 -16.37
N LYS A 42 -5.00 -12.88 -15.68
CA LYS A 42 -6.09 -13.14 -14.73
C LYS A 42 -5.99 -12.26 -13.50
N ILE A 43 -7.11 -11.64 -13.13
CA ILE A 43 -7.24 -10.80 -11.95
C ILE A 43 -8.33 -11.40 -11.08
N TYR A 44 -8.07 -11.53 -9.79
CA TYR A 44 -8.98 -12.10 -8.80
C TYR A 44 -9.42 -11.00 -7.84
N SER A 45 -10.71 -10.98 -7.53
CA SER A 45 -11.25 -10.27 -6.38
C SER A 45 -11.48 -11.25 -5.26
N CYS A 46 -11.02 -10.92 -4.05
CA CYS A 46 -11.32 -11.64 -2.83
C CYS A 46 -12.01 -10.70 -1.84
N GLU A 47 -13.13 -11.17 -1.28
CA GLU A 47 -13.85 -10.49 -0.21
C GLU A 47 -14.47 -11.54 0.72
N TYR A 48 -14.99 -11.10 1.86
CA TYR A 48 -15.74 -11.97 2.75
C TYR A 48 -17.19 -11.52 2.85
N HIS A 49 -18.10 -12.49 2.74
CA HIS A 49 -19.53 -12.27 2.93
C HIS A 49 -19.95 -12.85 4.28
N GLN A 50 -20.56 -12.01 5.10
CA GLN A 50 -21.16 -12.43 6.35
C GLN A 50 -22.50 -13.12 6.05
N THR A 51 -22.57 -14.42 6.33
CA THR A 51 -23.84 -15.14 6.44
C THR A 51 -24.26 -15.18 7.92
N PRO A 52 -25.53 -15.48 8.25
CA PRO A 52 -25.96 -15.56 9.65
C PRO A 52 -25.16 -16.55 10.51
N GLU A 53 -24.58 -17.59 9.90
CA GLU A 53 -23.90 -18.68 10.62
C GLU A 53 -22.37 -18.62 10.54
N PHE A 54 -21.82 -18.11 9.43
CA PHE A 54 -20.37 -18.05 9.23
C PHE A 54 -19.95 -16.94 8.26
N LEU A 55 -18.68 -16.56 8.36
CA LEU A 55 -18.04 -15.67 7.40
C LEU A 55 -17.47 -16.50 6.25
N ARG A 56 -17.88 -16.21 5.02
CA ARG A 56 -17.48 -16.99 3.82
C ARG A 56 -16.53 -16.19 2.95
N PRO A 57 -15.31 -16.69 2.68
CA PRO A 57 -14.46 -16.09 1.65
C PRO A 57 -15.08 -16.33 0.27
N MET A 58 -15.13 -15.27 -0.52
CA MET A 58 -15.55 -15.29 -1.92
C MET A 58 -14.42 -14.80 -2.80
N VAL A 59 -13.95 -15.70 -3.66
CA VAL A 59 -12.90 -15.42 -4.64
C VAL A 59 -13.51 -15.52 -6.02
N LYS A 60 -13.38 -14.46 -6.81
CA LYS A 60 -13.93 -14.38 -8.16
C LYS A 60 -12.87 -13.93 -9.15
N GLU A 61 -12.74 -14.63 -10.26
CA GLU A 61 -11.97 -14.16 -11.41
C GLU A 61 -12.75 -13.04 -12.10
N LEU A 62 -12.12 -11.88 -12.27
CA LEU A 62 -12.67 -10.71 -12.95
C LEU A 62 -12.11 -10.60 -14.35
N LEU A 63 -12.98 -10.29 -15.30
CA LEU A 63 -12.63 -10.08 -16.70
C LEU A 63 -12.54 -8.59 -16.99
N PHE A 64 -11.31 -8.06 -16.99
CA PHE A 64 -11.02 -6.70 -17.40
C PHE A 64 -10.95 -6.61 -18.93
N THR A 65 -11.71 -5.68 -19.51
CA THR A 65 -11.70 -5.42 -20.96
C THR A 65 -10.36 -4.80 -21.38
N TYR A 66 -10.02 -4.92 -22.66
CA TYR A 66 -8.81 -4.33 -23.24
C TYR A 66 -7.47 -4.80 -22.64
N ILE A 67 -7.45 -5.98 -22.01
CA ILE A 67 -6.19 -6.72 -21.77
C ILE A 67 -6.06 -7.82 -22.84
N PRO A 68 -5.26 -7.60 -23.89
CA PRO A 68 -5.20 -8.52 -25.02
C PRO A 68 -4.61 -9.88 -24.63
N SER A 69 -4.91 -10.91 -25.42
CA SER A 69 -4.28 -12.22 -25.25
C SER A 69 -2.76 -12.10 -25.48
N GLY A 70 -1.99 -12.77 -24.61
CA GLY A 70 -0.52 -12.69 -24.64
C GLY A 70 0.07 -11.45 -23.97
N ALA A 71 -0.75 -10.55 -23.41
CA ALA A 71 -0.25 -9.48 -22.55
C ALA A 71 0.13 -9.99 -21.16
N GLU A 72 1.15 -9.38 -20.58
CA GLU A 72 1.57 -9.54 -19.20
C GLU A 72 1.14 -8.33 -18.36
N ILE A 73 0.57 -8.59 -17.18
CA ILE A 73 0.28 -7.54 -16.20
C ILE A 73 1.56 -7.25 -15.41
N ILE A 74 2.01 -5.99 -15.46
CA ILE A 74 3.23 -5.56 -14.76
C ILE A 74 2.92 -5.09 -13.34
N SER A 75 1.91 -4.26 -13.19
CA SER A 75 1.48 -3.71 -11.91
C SER A 75 -0.01 -3.39 -11.91
N ILE A 76 -0.63 -3.47 -10.74
CA ILE A 76 -2.01 -3.08 -10.48
C ILE A 76 -2.04 -2.20 -9.24
N ASP A 77 -2.78 -1.11 -9.31
CA ASP A 77 -3.01 -0.25 -8.17
C ASP A 77 -4.42 0.36 -8.26
N ALA A 78 -4.99 0.74 -7.13
CA ALA A 78 -6.37 1.20 -7.07
C ALA A 78 -6.60 2.15 -5.90
N TYR A 79 -7.60 3.02 -6.08
CA TYR A 79 -8.05 3.96 -5.07
C TYR A 79 -9.56 4.17 -5.14
N ASN A 80 -10.13 4.75 -4.09
CA ASN A 80 -11.54 5.17 -4.06
C ASN A 80 -11.59 6.70 -4.21
N LYS A 81 -12.34 7.21 -5.20
CA LYS A 81 -12.56 8.64 -5.43
C LYS A 81 -13.52 9.26 -4.41
N SER A 82 -14.35 8.45 -3.76
CA SER A 82 -15.43 8.92 -2.89
C SER A 82 -15.13 8.65 -1.42
N ASP A 83 -15.38 9.67 -0.59
CA ASP A 83 -15.29 9.55 0.87
C ASP A 83 -16.55 8.90 1.48
N THR A 84 -17.64 8.79 0.71
CA THR A 84 -18.96 8.37 1.21
C THR A 84 -19.53 7.19 0.46
N GLY A 85 -18.82 6.60 -0.50
CA GLY A 85 -19.33 5.52 -1.32
C GLY A 85 -18.24 4.79 -2.08
N ASP A 86 -18.64 3.90 -2.98
CA ASP A 86 -17.74 3.06 -3.76
C ASP A 86 -17.57 3.65 -5.16
N SER A 87 -16.55 4.49 -5.34
CA SER A 87 -16.18 5.01 -6.65
C SER A 87 -14.73 4.63 -6.93
N PHE A 88 -14.51 3.33 -7.12
CA PHE A 88 -13.16 2.80 -7.31
C PHE A 88 -12.62 3.13 -8.69
N VAL A 89 -11.31 3.42 -8.72
CA VAL A 89 -10.53 3.57 -9.95
C VAL A 89 -9.36 2.62 -9.87
N ILE A 90 -9.20 1.80 -10.90
CA ILE A 90 -8.19 0.73 -10.95
C ILE A 90 -7.27 1.01 -12.12
N GLY A 91 -5.97 1.20 -11.85
CA GLY A 91 -4.94 1.32 -12.86
C GLY A 91 -4.20 0.00 -13.03
N ILE A 92 -3.98 -0.41 -14.28
CA ILE A 92 -3.26 -1.64 -14.63
C ILE A 92 -2.27 -1.31 -15.74
N THR A 93 -0.97 -1.49 -15.47
CA THR A 93 0.04 -1.39 -16.51
C THR A 93 0.26 -2.75 -17.15
N ILE A 94 0.21 -2.82 -18.48
CA ILE A 94 0.38 -4.05 -19.25
C ILE A 94 1.46 -3.90 -20.31
N MET A 95 2.09 -5.02 -20.64
CA MET A 95 3.02 -5.14 -21.77
C MET A 95 2.62 -6.31 -22.65
N LYS A 96 2.67 -6.14 -23.97
CA LYS A 96 2.49 -7.22 -24.93
C LYS A 96 3.63 -7.22 -25.92
N THR A 97 4.40 -8.30 -25.88
CA THR A 97 5.54 -8.51 -26.77
C THR A 97 5.09 -9.34 -27.98
N SER A 98 5.25 -8.77 -29.18
CA SER A 98 5.12 -9.48 -30.45
C SER A 98 6.52 -9.76 -31.03
N THR A 99 6.61 -10.36 -32.22
CA THR A 99 7.90 -10.65 -32.87
C THR A 99 8.72 -9.39 -33.16
N ASP A 100 8.05 -8.27 -33.43
CA ASP A 100 8.68 -7.05 -33.95
C ASP A 100 8.35 -5.79 -33.15
N THR A 101 7.33 -5.84 -32.27
CA THR A 101 6.87 -4.68 -31.50
C THR A 101 6.59 -5.03 -30.03
N ILE A 102 6.79 -4.06 -29.15
CA ILE A 102 6.38 -4.16 -27.74
C ILE A 102 5.36 -3.06 -27.49
N GLU A 103 4.11 -3.46 -27.31
CA GLU A 103 3.00 -2.58 -26.97
C GLU A 103 2.91 -2.44 -25.45
N ARG A 104 2.69 -1.23 -24.96
CA ARG A 104 2.71 -0.93 -23.52
C ARG A 104 1.61 0.07 -23.21
N TYR A 105 0.79 -0.24 -22.21
CA TYR A 105 -0.36 0.60 -21.86
C TYR A 105 -0.50 0.72 -20.35
N LEU A 106 -1.01 1.86 -19.91
CA LEU A 106 -1.76 2.00 -18.67
C LEU A 106 -3.25 1.94 -19.02
N ASN A 107 -3.94 0.93 -18.53
CA ASN A 107 -5.39 0.85 -18.59
C ASN A 107 -5.95 1.37 -17.26
N ILE A 108 -6.86 2.33 -17.33
CA ILE A 108 -7.53 2.91 -16.18
C ILE A 108 -9.02 2.57 -16.26
N TYR A 109 -9.51 1.88 -15.25
CA TYR A 109 -10.88 1.44 -15.15
C TYR A 109 -11.62 2.29 -14.12
N THR A 110 -12.75 2.88 -14.50
CA THR A 110 -13.57 3.71 -13.62
C THR A 110 -15.01 3.24 -13.66
N GLU A 111 -15.79 3.60 -12.64
CA GLU A 111 -17.24 3.47 -12.72
C GLU A 111 -17.80 4.26 -13.92
N GLY A 112 -18.72 3.66 -14.67
CA GLY A 112 -19.39 4.31 -15.81
C GLY A 112 -20.45 5.30 -15.33
N ALA A 113 -20.76 6.31 -16.15
CA ALA A 113 -21.94 7.13 -15.91
C ALA A 113 -23.20 6.25 -16.03
N VAL A 114 -24.00 6.17 -14.97
CA VAL A 114 -25.23 5.39 -14.95
C VAL A 114 -26.29 6.14 -15.76
N ASP A 115 -26.49 5.76 -17.02
CA ASP A 115 -27.63 6.20 -17.82
C ASP A 115 -28.87 5.36 -17.46
N GLY A 116 -29.56 5.73 -16.38
CA GLY A 116 -30.92 5.27 -16.09
C GLY A 116 -31.18 4.78 -14.67
N GLU A 117 -32.43 4.97 -14.23
CA GLU A 117 -32.96 4.43 -12.97
C GLU A 117 -32.95 2.89 -13.01
N GLY A 118 -31.85 2.31 -12.56
CA GLY A 118 -31.68 0.87 -12.37
C GLY A 118 -30.76 0.62 -11.19
N ASP A 119 -31.21 -0.25 -10.29
CA ASP A 119 -30.56 -0.68 -9.05
C ASP A 119 -29.33 -1.58 -9.32
N GLU A 120 -28.52 -1.26 -10.35
CA GLU A 120 -27.23 -1.91 -10.59
C GLU A 120 -26.21 -1.27 -9.65
N SER A 121 -26.09 -1.87 -8.45
CA SER A 121 -25.03 -1.62 -7.49
C SER A 121 -23.68 -1.45 -8.20
N SER A 122 -22.88 -0.46 -7.78
CA SER A 122 -21.52 -0.13 -8.22
C SER A 122 -20.55 -1.33 -8.17
N SER A 123 -20.72 -2.26 -9.10
CA SER A 123 -20.05 -3.56 -9.07
C SER A 123 -18.68 -3.45 -9.72
N ILE A 124 -17.72 -4.20 -9.19
CA ILE A 124 -16.35 -4.20 -9.71
C ILE A 124 -16.31 -4.74 -11.14
N GLU A 125 -17.27 -5.58 -11.51
CA GLU A 125 -17.48 -6.09 -12.85
C GLU A 125 -17.82 -4.98 -13.84
N ALA A 126 -18.68 -4.04 -13.46
CA ALA A 126 -19.02 -2.88 -14.28
C ALA A 126 -17.79 -1.99 -14.49
N ILE A 127 -17.02 -1.72 -13.41
CA ILE A 127 -15.75 -0.97 -13.49
C ILE A 127 -14.80 -1.66 -14.47
N ALA A 128 -14.66 -2.98 -14.39
CA ALA A 128 -13.78 -3.76 -15.26
C ALA A 128 -14.14 -3.70 -16.76
N GLN A 129 -15.34 -3.20 -17.12
CA GLN A 129 -15.73 -3.01 -18.51
C GLN A 129 -15.40 -1.60 -19.06
N ASN A 130 -15.31 -0.59 -18.21
CA ASN A 130 -15.14 0.81 -18.61
C ASN A 130 -13.68 1.24 -18.51
N CYS A 131 -12.96 1.09 -19.61
CA CYS A 131 -11.51 1.29 -19.68
C CYS A 131 -11.13 2.51 -20.51
N LEU A 132 -10.22 3.33 -19.97
CA LEU A 132 -9.47 4.34 -20.70
C LEU A 132 -8.00 3.89 -20.81
N MET A 133 -7.47 3.88 -22.03
CA MET A 133 -6.12 3.41 -22.31
C MET A 133 -5.18 4.60 -22.54
N VAL A 134 -4.00 4.54 -21.93
CA VAL A 134 -2.89 5.46 -22.16
C VAL A 134 -1.73 4.66 -22.71
N GLU A 135 -1.33 4.93 -23.95
CA GLU A 135 -0.16 4.30 -24.57
C GLU A 135 1.13 4.82 -23.93
N LEU A 136 2.06 3.91 -23.63
CA LEU A 136 3.32 4.22 -22.96
C LEU A 136 4.49 4.01 -23.93
N SER A 137 5.35 5.02 -24.05
CA SER A 137 6.57 4.96 -24.87
C SER A 137 7.74 4.25 -24.18
N TYR A 138 7.54 3.79 -22.93
CA TYR A 138 8.53 3.18 -22.04
C TYR A 138 7.96 1.93 -21.37
N THR A 139 8.83 1.03 -20.91
CA THR A 139 8.43 -0.12 -20.08
C THR A 139 8.03 0.37 -18.68
N PRO A 140 6.78 0.19 -18.24
CA PRO A 140 6.36 0.55 -16.90
C PRO A 140 6.94 -0.42 -15.87
N TYR A 141 7.20 0.08 -14.66
CA TYR A 141 7.59 -0.72 -13.49
C TYR A 141 6.55 -0.55 -12.38
N HIS A 142 6.81 0.36 -11.45
CA HIS A 142 5.91 0.65 -10.34
C HIS A 142 4.83 1.65 -10.76
N LEU A 143 3.57 1.23 -10.70
CA LEU A 143 2.39 2.10 -10.71
C LEU A 143 2.02 2.46 -9.28
N TYR A 144 1.83 3.75 -9.02
CA TYR A 144 1.52 4.28 -7.71
C TYR A 144 0.57 5.48 -7.82
N HIS A 145 -0.59 5.43 -7.17
CA HIS A 145 -1.44 6.60 -7.06
C HIS A 145 -1.04 7.49 -5.88
N THR A 146 -1.27 8.80 -6.02
CA THR A 146 -1.15 9.75 -4.92
C THR A 146 -2.08 10.93 -5.14
N VAL A 147 -2.20 11.80 -4.14
CA VAL A 147 -3.04 13.00 -4.21
C VAL A 147 -2.23 14.25 -4.55
N LEU A 148 -2.87 15.17 -5.25
CA LEU A 148 -2.51 16.58 -5.36
C LEU A 148 -3.47 17.36 -4.45
N PRO A 149 -3.00 17.85 -3.29
CA PRO A 149 -3.82 18.65 -2.40
C PRO A 149 -4.29 19.92 -3.09
N GLN A 150 -5.59 20.21 -3.00
CA GLN A 150 -6.19 21.43 -3.51
C GLN A 150 -6.80 22.23 -2.36
N GLN A 151 -6.67 23.56 -2.40
CA GLN A 151 -7.29 24.43 -1.40
C GLN A 151 -8.81 24.49 -1.63
N ASN A 152 -9.60 24.01 -0.67
CA ASN A 152 -11.06 24.07 -0.63
C ASN A 152 -11.83 23.20 -1.64
N SER A 153 -11.19 22.20 -2.25
CA SER A 153 -11.84 21.21 -3.13
C SER A 153 -11.41 19.78 -2.81
N VAL A 154 -12.12 18.81 -3.38
CA VAL A 154 -11.73 17.40 -3.32
C VAL A 154 -10.33 17.24 -3.90
N GLN A 155 -9.48 16.52 -3.20
CA GLN A 155 -8.12 16.25 -3.64
C GLN A 155 -8.13 15.55 -5.00
N GLU A 156 -7.29 16.00 -5.92
CA GLU A 156 -7.14 15.33 -7.19
C GLU A 156 -6.21 14.12 -7.03
N VAL A 157 -6.60 12.96 -7.54
CA VAL A 157 -5.73 11.77 -7.54
C VAL A 157 -5.03 11.68 -8.88
N VAL A 158 -3.72 11.40 -8.85
CA VAL A 158 -2.87 11.25 -10.02
C VAL A 158 -2.14 9.91 -9.98
N TRP A 159 -1.80 9.38 -11.14
CA TRP A 159 -0.98 8.19 -11.26
C TRP A 159 0.48 8.57 -11.49
N LEU A 160 1.38 7.92 -10.77
CA LEU A 160 2.81 7.97 -10.98
C LEU A 160 3.27 6.62 -11.54
N ILE A 161 4.06 6.65 -12.62
CA ILE A 161 4.63 5.45 -13.24
C ILE A 161 6.14 5.60 -13.35
N SER A 162 6.89 4.66 -12.77
CA SER A 162 8.32 4.54 -13.07
C SER A 162 8.53 3.88 -14.44
N GLY A 163 9.29 4.54 -15.31
CA GLY A 163 9.61 4.06 -16.65
C GLY A 163 11.04 3.54 -16.82
N SER A 164 11.25 2.68 -17.82
CA SER A 164 12.58 2.21 -18.24
C SER A 164 13.49 3.31 -18.83
N ASP A 165 12.95 4.50 -19.06
CA ASP A 165 13.64 5.70 -19.54
C ASP A 165 14.25 6.54 -18.40
N TYR A 166 14.29 5.98 -17.18
CA TYR A 166 14.84 6.59 -15.96
C TYR A 166 14.05 7.82 -15.48
N ARG A 167 12.75 7.88 -15.82
CA ARG A 167 11.83 8.94 -15.41
C ARG A 167 10.64 8.39 -14.63
N ILE A 168 10.04 9.28 -13.83
CA ILE A 168 8.74 9.05 -13.21
C ILE A 168 7.74 9.94 -13.96
N HIS A 169 6.72 9.32 -14.54
CA HIS A 169 5.69 9.98 -15.33
C HIS A 169 4.45 10.21 -14.48
N MET A 170 3.82 11.37 -14.60
CA MET A 170 2.59 11.70 -13.91
C MET A 170 1.43 11.74 -14.90
N ILE A 171 0.49 10.82 -14.75
CA ILE A 171 -0.72 10.74 -15.58
C ILE A 171 -1.90 11.34 -14.81
N ARG A 172 -2.58 12.31 -15.43
CA ARG A 172 -3.69 13.06 -14.84
C ARG A 172 -4.96 12.89 -15.66
N GLU A 173 -6.11 12.94 -14.99
CA GLU A 173 -7.42 12.98 -15.62
C GLU A 173 -7.73 14.41 -16.10
N ASP A 174 -7.99 14.57 -17.39
CA ASP A 174 -8.66 15.74 -17.91
C ASP A 174 -10.18 15.53 -17.77
N LYS A 175 -10.77 16.21 -16.78
CA LYS A 175 -12.20 16.11 -16.46
C LYS A 175 -13.11 16.64 -17.57
N LEU A 176 -12.62 17.50 -18.46
CA LEU A 176 -13.43 18.08 -19.53
C LEU A 176 -13.52 17.13 -20.72
N SER A 177 -12.42 16.46 -21.06
CA SER A 177 -12.38 15.51 -22.18
C SER A 177 -12.59 14.06 -21.76
N HIS A 178 -12.66 13.77 -20.46
CA HIS A 178 -12.73 12.40 -19.91
C HIS A 178 -11.58 11.50 -20.42
N VAL A 179 -10.36 12.05 -20.49
CA VAL A 179 -9.17 11.35 -20.97
C VAL A 179 -8.05 11.48 -19.95
N TYR A 180 -7.18 10.48 -19.88
CA TYR A 180 -5.95 10.57 -19.11
C TYR A 180 -4.76 10.93 -20.00
N SER A 181 -3.93 11.86 -19.53
CA SER A 181 -2.76 12.30 -20.27
C SER A 181 -1.57 12.57 -19.35
N GLU A 182 -0.37 12.48 -19.91
CA GLU A 182 0.86 12.79 -19.18
C GLU A 182 0.99 14.30 -18.93
N SER A 183 1.46 14.65 -17.74
CA SER A 183 1.66 16.02 -17.29
C SER A 183 3.03 16.20 -16.64
N SER A 184 3.56 17.42 -16.65
CA SER A 184 4.89 17.68 -16.06
C SER A 184 4.91 17.41 -14.56
N ILE A 185 5.80 16.50 -14.16
CA ILE A 185 6.00 16.10 -12.77
C ILE A 185 6.70 17.18 -11.94
N GLU A 186 7.59 17.97 -12.55
CA GLU A 186 8.46 18.93 -11.85
C GLU A 186 7.69 20.02 -11.09
N LYS A 187 6.48 20.34 -11.55
CA LYS A 187 5.61 21.37 -10.98
C LYS A 187 4.92 20.91 -9.69
N ASN A 188 4.61 19.62 -9.60
CA ASN A 188 3.79 19.06 -8.52
C ASN A 188 4.58 18.11 -7.60
N PHE A 189 5.64 17.50 -8.13
CA PHE A 189 6.59 16.63 -7.44
C PHE A 189 8.03 16.96 -7.87
N PRO A 190 8.54 18.16 -7.53
CA PRO A 190 9.91 18.56 -7.87
C PRO A 190 10.95 17.57 -7.35
N GLU A 191 10.67 16.89 -6.24
CA GLU A 191 11.56 15.87 -5.68
C GLU A 191 11.62 14.57 -6.50
N LEU A 192 10.64 14.32 -7.38
CA LEU A 192 10.59 13.15 -8.26
C LEU A 192 11.13 13.46 -9.68
N HIS A 193 11.46 14.71 -9.95
CA HIS A 193 12.12 15.10 -11.18
C HIS A 193 13.59 14.63 -11.19
N ASP A 194 14.05 14.20 -12.37
CA ASP A 194 15.45 13.84 -12.66
C ASP A 194 16.09 12.87 -11.65
N ILE A 195 15.40 11.76 -11.34
CA ILE A 195 15.95 10.69 -10.49
C ILE A 195 17.13 9.97 -11.18
N GLN A 196 17.12 9.90 -12.51
CA GLN A 196 18.14 9.22 -13.34
C GLN A 196 18.35 7.74 -12.96
N ALA A 197 17.30 7.09 -12.45
CA ALA A 197 17.27 5.67 -12.14
C ALA A 197 15.84 5.14 -12.25
N ILE A 198 15.68 3.83 -12.44
CA ILE A 198 14.36 3.18 -12.41
C ILE A 198 13.95 3.05 -10.94
N ALA A 199 12.84 3.69 -10.58
CA ALA A 199 12.24 3.59 -9.27
C ALA A 199 11.47 2.27 -9.14
N LEU A 200 11.90 1.43 -8.19
CA LEU A 200 11.20 0.20 -7.83
C LEU A 200 10.08 0.45 -6.83
N TRP A 201 10.18 1.51 -6.03
CA TRP A 201 9.14 1.83 -5.06
C TRP A 201 9.08 3.33 -4.81
N ILE A 202 7.87 3.88 -4.77
CA ILE A 202 7.60 5.27 -4.40
C ILE A 202 6.68 5.24 -3.19
N ASN A 203 7.03 6.02 -2.17
CA ASN A 203 6.16 6.19 -1.01
C ASN A 203 6.08 7.67 -0.64
N ILE A 204 4.87 8.21 -0.68
CA ILE A 204 4.57 9.61 -0.36
C ILE A 204 3.67 9.64 0.88
N TYR A 205 4.13 10.34 1.91
CA TYR A 205 3.41 10.50 3.18
C TYR A 205 3.11 11.98 3.43
N TYR A 206 1.83 12.34 3.39
CA TYR A 206 1.36 13.68 3.72
C TYR A 206 1.15 13.81 5.24
N TYR A 207 1.53 14.96 5.79
CA TYR A 207 1.30 15.32 7.19
C TYR A 207 0.98 16.81 7.32
N ASP A 208 0.62 17.26 8.53
CA ASP A 208 0.24 18.66 8.78
C ASP A 208 -0.90 19.11 7.84
N ASN A 209 -1.99 18.33 7.81
CA ASN A 209 -3.15 18.56 6.94
C ASN A 209 -2.77 18.78 5.47
N TYR A 210 -1.91 17.91 4.93
CA TYR A 210 -1.43 17.95 3.54
C TYR A 210 -0.56 19.17 3.18
N LYS A 211 -0.20 20.04 4.14
CA LYS A 211 0.73 21.16 3.90
C LYS A 211 2.17 20.71 3.76
N ARG A 212 2.49 19.53 4.28
CA ARG A 212 3.82 18.94 4.14
C ARG A 212 3.73 17.52 3.67
N ARG A 213 4.77 17.07 2.98
CA ARG A 213 4.95 15.65 2.67
C ARG A 213 6.39 15.21 2.79
N VAL A 214 6.54 13.92 3.05
CA VAL A 214 7.80 13.20 2.87
C VAL A 214 7.64 12.28 1.69
N THR A 215 8.61 12.28 0.79
CA THR A 215 8.66 11.40 -0.38
C THR A 215 9.92 10.56 -0.28
N ALA A 216 9.78 9.25 -0.40
CA ALA A 216 10.87 8.30 -0.44
C ALA A 216 10.81 7.46 -1.71
N VAL A 217 11.96 7.27 -2.36
CA VAL A 217 12.08 6.50 -3.61
C VAL A 217 13.22 5.51 -3.46
N GLY A 218 12.93 4.22 -3.69
CA GLY A 218 13.92 3.15 -3.77
C GLY A 218 14.11 2.74 -5.23
N CYS A 219 15.36 2.62 -5.69
CA CYS A 219 15.68 2.36 -7.09
C CYS A 219 16.37 1.02 -7.30
N GLU A 220 16.35 0.54 -8.56
CA GLU A 220 16.99 -0.72 -8.97
C GLU A 220 18.49 -0.73 -8.71
N CYS A 221 19.14 0.42 -8.84
CA CYS A 221 20.59 0.55 -8.81
C CYS A 221 21.12 0.77 -7.39
N GLY A 222 20.26 0.63 -6.38
CA GLY A 222 20.53 0.87 -4.97
C GLY A 222 20.47 2.36 -4.57
N LEU A 223 20.06 3.25 -5.47
CA LEU A 223 19.80 4.65 -5.12
C LEU A 223 18.55 4.76 -4.25
N VAL A 224 18.65 5.50 -3.15
CA VAL A 224 17.49 5.91 -2.36
C VAL A 224 17.47 7.43 -2.24
N LYS A 225 16.34 8.04 -2.62
CA LYS A 225 16.11 9.48 -2.45
C LYS A 225 15.02 9.68 -1.40
N VAL A 226 15.29 10.51 -0.40
CA VAL A 226 14.29 10.93 0.58
C VAL A 226 14.23 12.44 0.57
N ALA A 227 13.03 13.02 0.49
CA ALA A 227 12.83 14.46 0.49
C ALA A 227 11.66 14.87 1.38
N ILE A 228 11.77 16.04 1.99
CA ILE A 228 10.69 16.71 2.74
C ILE A 228 10.32 17.96 1.96
N ILE A 229 9.03 18.12 1.71
CA ILE A 229 8.49 19.15 0.81
C ILE A 229 7.43 19.94 1.56
N ASN A 230 7.48 21.26 1.40
CA ASN A 230 6.36 22.14 1.71
C ASN A 230 5.43 22.17 0.48
N VAL A 231 4.20 21.72 0.66
CA VAL A 231 3.24 21.53 -0.43
C VAL A 231 2.63 22.87 -0.86
N ASP A 232 2.53 23.85 0.05
CA ASP A 232 1.93 25.16 -0.23
C ASP A 232 2.72 25.95 -1.28
N ASP A 233 4.06 25.84 -1.26
CA ASP A 233 4.97 26.54 -2.19
C ASP A 233 5.76 25.58 -3.11
N MET A 234 5.50 24.26 -3.00
CA MET A 234 6.21 23.19 -3.70
C MET A 234 7.73 23.26 -3.55
N GLN A 235 8.24 23.70 -2.38
CA GLN A 235 9.68 23.77 -2.12
C GLN A 235 10.20 22.53 -1.39
N VAL A 236 11.29 21.97 -1.90
CA VAL A 236 12.04 20.89 -1.21
C VAL A 236 12.78 21.50 -0.03
N SER A 237 12.26 21.29 1.17
CA SER A 237 12.84 21.79 2.42
C SER A 237 14.13 21.08 2.79
N ARG A 238 14.17 19.75 2.62
CA ARG A 238 15.35 18.91 2.88
C ARG A 238 15.35 17.73 1.92
N SER A 239 16.53 17.28 1.53
CA SER A 239 16.69 16.07 0.73
C SER A 239 17.94 15.29 1.13
N TRP A 240 17.87 13.98 0.95
CA TRP A 240 18.95 13.03 1.20
C TRP A 240 19.04 12.07 0.03
N LEU A 241 20.27 11.75 -0.34
CA LEU A 241 20.59 10.77 -1.37
C LEU A 241 21.49 9.71 -0.72
N LEU A 242 21.03 8.47 -0.70
CA LEU A 242 21.74 7.33 -0.15
C LEU A 242 22.05 6.35 -1.27
N ARG A 243 23.15 5.61 -1.13
CA ARG A 243 23.58 4.60 -2.09
C ARG A 243 23.81 3.27 -1.40
N TYR A 244 23.16 2.24 -1.92
CA TYR A 244 23.31 0.85 -1.55
C TYR A 244 23.88 0.06 -2.72
N ASP A 245 24.51 -1.09 -2.43
CA ASP A 245 25.14 -1.94 -3.44
C ASP A 245 24.13 -2.85 -4.19
N LYS A 246 22.90 -2.89 -3.69
CA LYS A 246 21.85 -3.81 -4.14
C LYS A 246 20.54 -3.06 -4.40
N PRO A 247 19.65 -3.58 -5.25
CA PRO A 247 18.35 -2.97 -5.49
C PRO A 247 17.58 -2.72 -4.20
N VAL A 248 16.78 -1.65 -4.19
CA VAL A 248 15.90 -1.31 -3.07
C VAL A 248 14.45 -1.49 -3.52
N PRO A 249 13.89 -2.71 -3.43
CA PRO A 249 12.54 -3.01 -3.91
C PRO A 249 11.43 -2.40 -3.04
N SER A 250 11.74 -1.94 -1.83
CA SER A 250 10.74 -1.32 -0.95
C SER A 250 11.34 -0.24 -0.05
N VAL A 251 10.65 0.89 0.03
CA VAL A 251 10.91 1.96 1.01
C VAL A 251 9.56 2.44 1.56
N ILE A 252 9.42 2.50 2.89
CA ILE A 252 8.14 2.84 3.53
C ILE A 252 8.37 3.87 4.62
N ILE A 253 7.64 4.99 4.52
CA ILE A 253 7.50 5.99 5.56
C ILE A 253 6.33 5.58 6.46
N PHE A 254 6.53 5.61 7.77
CA PHE A 254 5.48 5.26 8.72
C PHE A 254 5.59 6.06 10.02
N PRO A 255 4.46 6.38 10.68
CA PRO A 255 4.48 7.02 11.98
C PRO A 255 5.01 6.05 13.03
N HIS A 256 5.75 6.59 14.01
CA HIS A 256 6.31 5.80 15.11
C HIS A 256 5.24 5.11 15.96
N SER A 257 4.06 5.72 16.12
CA SER A 257 2.91 5.15 16.82
C SER A 257 1.67 5.18 15.93
N ASN A 258 0.78 4.20 16.09
CA ASN A 258 -0.52 4.24 15.44
C ASN A 258 -1.43 5.27 16.11
N THR A 259 -1.61 6.41 15.45
CA THR A 259 -2.55 7.43 15.89
C THR A 259 -3.97 7.02 15.50
N ILE A 260 -4.72 6.48 16.46
CA ILE A 260 -6.15 6.22 16.25
C ILE A 260 -6.90 7.54 16.43
N ILE A 261 -7.66 7.94 15.42
CA ILE A 261 -8.52 9.13 15.52
C ILE A 261 -9.63 8.81 16.52
N LYS A 262 -9.75 9.66 17.54
CA LYS A 262 -10.81 9.58 18.53
C LYS A 262 -12.17 9.66 17.82
N PRO A 263 -13.07 8.68 18.02
CA PRO A 263 -14.38 8.72 17.37
C PRO A 263 -15.20 9.90 17.87
N ALA A 264 -15.95 10.54 16.96
CA ALA A 264 -16.70 11.76 17.25
C ALA A 264 -17.73 11.61 18.39
N PHE A 265 -18.24 10.39 18.62
CA PHE A 265 -19.20 10.10 19.68
C PHE A 265 -18.56 10.01 21.08
N ALA A 266 -17.25 9.79 21.18
CA ALA A 266 -16.57 9.68 22.47
C ALA A 266 -16.24 11.10 22.96
N ASN A 267 -17.03 11.68 23.86
CA ASN A 267 -16.82 13.04 24.36
C ASN A 267 -15.97 13.08 25.65
N ILE A 268 -14.86 12.33 25.68
CA ILE A 268 -13.98 12.25 26.85
C ILE A 268 -13.07 13.48 26.91
N ASN A 269 -13.12 14.25 28.00
CA ASN A 269 -12.29 15.45 28.21
C ASN A 269 -10.93 15.07 28.81
N SER A 270 -10.25 14.09 28.22
CA SER A 270 -8.90 13.73 28.64
C SER A 270 -7.90 14.68 27.98
N LYS A 271 -7.32 15.58 28.79
CA LYS A 271 -6.23 16.51 28.44
C LYS A 271 -4.94 15.82 27.91
N GLU A 272 -4.93 14.50 27.78
CA GLU A 272 -3.76 13.69 27.40
C GLU A 272 -3.81 13.12 25.97
N PHE A 273 -4.92 13.24 25.25
CA PHE A 273 -5.01 12.68 23.89
C PHE A 273 -4.71 13.74 22.83
N ILE A 274 -3.42 13.79 22.49
CA ILE A 274 -2.80 14.42 21.30
C ILE A 274 -2.97 15.93 21.29
N SER A 275 -1.89 16.64 21.63
CA SER A 275 -1.77 18.05 21.26
C SER A 275 -1.93 18.13 19.74
N LYS A 276 -2.82 18.99 19.25
CA LYS A 276 -3.01 19.19 17.80
C LYS A 276 -1.76 19.79 17.11
N ASP A 277 -0.72 20.08 17.87
CA ASP A 277 0.49 20.82 17.47
C ASP A 277 1.78 19.99 17.51
N ASP A 278 1.76 18.72 17.93
CA ASP A 278 2.97 17.88 17.89
C ASP A 278 3.22 17.35 16.47
N VAL A 279 4.34 17.80 15.88
CA VAL A 279 4.88 17.28 14.62
C VAL A 279 5.01 15.75 14.74
N PRO A 280 4.47 14.96 13.78
CA PRO A 280 4.49 13.51 13.90
C PRO A 280 5.92 12.97 13.85
N LYS A 281 6.22 12.00 14.72
CA LYS A 281 7.48 11.26 14.62
C LYS A 281 7.38 10.25 13.48
N LEU A 282 8.11 10.50 12.39
CA LEU A 282 8.10 9.64 11.20
C LEU A 282 9.38 8.83 11.10
N ASN A 283 9.25 7.53 10.87
CA ASN A 283 10.36 6.65 10.56
C ASN A 283 10.33 6.29 9.07
N ILE A 284 11.46 5.83 8.56
CA ILE A 284 11.58 5.22 7.24
C ILE A 284 12.20 3.83 7.42
N VAL A 285 11.64 2.82 6.76
CA VAL A 285 12.33 1.55 6.53
C VAL A 285 12.78 1.50 5.07
N ILE A 286 14.06 1.21 4.85
CA ILE A 286 14.66 0.95 3.55
C ILE A 286 14.96 -0.54 3.50
N SER A 287 14.31 -1.26 2.59
CA SER A 287 14.54 -2.69 2.38
C SER A 287 15.32 -2.87 1.08
N SER A 288 16.61 -3.18 1.21
CA SER A 288 17.42 -3.68 0.11
C SER A 288 17.26 -5.19 0.00
N THR A 289 17.65 -5.80 -1.11
CA THR A 289 17.51 -7.25 -1.30
C THR A 289 18.25 -8.07 -0.23
N ASN A 290 19.29 -7.54 0.41
CA ASN A 290 20.11 -8.27 1.40
C ASN A 290 19.90 -7.82 2.87
N ASN A 291 19.45 -6.59 3.10
CA ASN A 291 19.29 -6.03 4.43
C ASN A 291 18.14 -5.03 4.48
N ALA A 292 17.67 -4.75 5.69
CA ALA A 292 16.71 -3.69 5.94
C ALA A 292 17.20 -2.78 7.06
N ILE A 293 17.00 -1.47 6.88
CA ILE A 293 17.49 -0.43 7.78
C ILE A 293 16.35 0.52 8.11
N VAL A 294 16.19 0.84 9.39
CA VAL A 294 15.18 1.77 9.87
C VAL A 294 15.84 3.08 10.29
N PHE A 295 15.46 4.17 9.65
CA PHE A 295 15.81 5.52 10.07
C PHE A 295 14.72 6.08 10.97
N LYS A 296 15.07 6.44 12.20
CA LYS A 296 14.14 6.91 13.22
C LYS A 296 13.97 8.43 13.17
N ASP A 297 12.72 8.86 13.35
CA ASP A 297 12.31 10.27 13.45
C ASP A 297 13.06 11.19 12.46
N ILE A 298 12.83 10.93 11.17
CA ILE A 298 13.51 11.62 10.06
C ILE A 298 13.18 13.12 10.01
N LEU A 299 12.12 13.56 10.66
CA LEU A 299 11.78 14.99 10.75
C LEU A 299 12.71 15.72 11.72
N GLN A 300 13.12 15.07 12.81
CA GLN A 300 14.07 15.60 13.77
C GLN A 300 15.53 15.34 13.38
N TYR A 301 15.88 14.09 13.07
CA TYR A 301 17.27 13.66 12.89
C TYR A 301 17.72 13.50 11.44
N GLY A 302 16.78 13.55 10.48
CA GLY A 302 17.07 13.20 9.09
C GLY A 302 17.52 11.73 8.97
N MET A 303 18.37 11.44 7.99
CA MET A 303 18.89 10.09 7.75
C MET A 303 20.15 9.79 8.60
N LYS A 304 20.16 10.14 9.89
CA LYS A 304 21.34 10.00 10.78
C LYS A 304 21.19 8.99 11.92
N GLN A 305 19.97 8.63 12.29
CA GLN A 305 19.69 7.63 13.33
C GLN A 305 19.14 6.37 12.70
N ASP A 306 20.03 5.47 12.31
CA ASP A 306 19.67 4.21 11.68
C ASP A 306 19.81 3.01 12.63
N VAL A 307 18.97 2.01 12.41
CA VAL A 307 19.01 0.71 13.08
C VAL A 307 18.87 -0.38 12.03
N ILE A 308 19.85 -1.27 11.94
CA ILE A 308 19.83 -2.41 11.02
C ILE A 308 18.94 -3.51 11.61
N LEU A 309 18.03 -4.06 10.80
CA LEU A 309 17.17 -5.19 11.16
C LEU A 309 17.96 -6.49 11.18
N SER A 310 18.67 -6.72 12.29
CA SER A 310 19.56 -7.86 12.50
C SER A 310 18.77 -9.19 12.47
N GLY A 311 19.26 -10.17 11.71
CA GLY A 311 18.58 -11.46 11.50
C GLY A 311 17.90 -11.59 10.14
N SER A 312 17.76 -10.50 9.39
CA SER A 312 17.41 -10.55 7.96
C SER A 312 18.56 -11.07 7.08
N GLU A 313 19.81 -10.91 7.52
CA GLU A 313 21.02 -11.35 6.79
C GLU A 313 21.09 -12.87 6.57
N SER A 314 20.40 -13.65 7.41
CA SER A 314 20.31 -15.12 7.24
C SER A 314 19.33 -15.55 6.15
N SER A 315 18.49 -14.63 5.68
CA SER A 315 17.43 -14.90 4.70
C SER A 315 17.89 -14.47 3.29
N ASP A 316 17.46 -15.22 2.28
CA ASP A 316 18.04 -15.19 0.92
C ASP A 316 17.93 -13.80 0.24
N CYS A 317 16.70 -13.30 0.08
CA CYS A 317 16.43 -12.03 -0.58
C CYS A 317 15.14 -11.40 -0.07
N ILE A 318 15.17 -10.13 0.37
CA ILE A 318 13.97 -9.37 0.76
C ILE A 318 13.29 -8.85 -0.50
N LEU A 319 12.00 -9.14 -0.67
CA LEU A 319 11.20 -8.78 -1.84
C LEU A 319 10.19 -7.67 -1.55
N CYS A 320 9.57 -7.67 -0.37
CA CYS A 320 8.58 -6.67 0.03
C CYS A 320 8.65 -6.37 1.52
N CYS A 321 8.09 -5.23 1.90
CA CYS A 321 7.95 -4.79 3.28
C CYS A 321 6.50 -4.40 3.56
N CYS A 322 6.04 -4.62 4.78
CA CYS A 322 4.76 -4.13 5.27
C CYS A 322 4.92 -3.61 6.70
N ILE A 323 4.24 -2.52 7.02
CA ILE A 323 4.19 -1.94 8.37
C ILE A 323 2.82 -2.27 8.96
N ALA A 324 2.80 -2.94 10.11
CA ALA A 324 1.56 -3.40 10.71
C ALA A 324 1.68 -3.59 12.22
N ASP A 325 0.70 -3.13 12.99
CA ASP A 325 0.50 -3.53 14.39
C ASP A 325 -0.22 -4.87 14.42
N ILE A 326 0.58 -5.92 14.26
CA ILE A 326 0.17 -7.33 14.24
C ILE A 326 -0.11 -7.80 15.66
N ASN A 327 0.66 -7.34 16.65
CA ASN A 327 0.49 -7.80 18.02
C ASN A 327 -0.65 -7.06 18.77
N MET A 328 -1.23 -6.02 18.16
CA MET A 328 -2.28 -5.15 18.69
C MET A 328 -1.85 -4.49 20.00
N ASP A 329 -0.69 -3.85 20.04
CA ASP A 329 -0.22 -3.02 21.18
C ASP A 329 -0.20 -1.52 20.89
N GLY A 330 -0.49 -1.11 19.64
CA GLY A 330 -0.49 0.29 19.20
C GLY A 330 0.85 0.75 18.60
N GLN A 331 1.89 -0.09 18.63
CA GLN A 331 3.14 0.12 17.94
C GLN A 331 3.18 -0.72 16.66
N ASN A 332 3.83 -0.21 15.62
CA ASN A 332 3.92 -0.95 14.37
C ASN A 332 5.11 -1.91 14.40
N GLU A 333 4.87 -3.16 14.00
CA GLU A 333 5.91 -4.08 13.57
C GLU A 333 6.32 -3.85 12.11
N ILE A 334 7.52 -4.31 11.76
CA ILE A 334 8.04 -4.35 10.40
C ILE A 334 8.03 -5.80 9.92
N LEU A 335 7.32 -6.06 8.84
CA LEU A 335 7.21 -7.38 8.22
C LEU A 335 7.98 -7.38 6.91
N LEU A 336 8.95 -8.29 6.77
CA LEU A 336 9.73 -8.47 5.55
C LEU A 336 9.36 -9.80 4.88
N GLY A 337 8.86 -9.73 3.66
CA GLY A 337 8.61 -10.90 2.81
C GLY A 337 9.85 -11.25 2.00
N THR A 338 10.21 -12.53 1.98
CA THR A 338 11.47 -12.99 1.38
C THR A 338 11.26 -13.99 0.24
N TYR A 339 12.24 -14.06 -0.66
CA TYR A 339 12.32 -15.12 -1.67
C TYR A 339 12.47 -16.50 -1.04
N GLY A 340 13.11 -16.57 0.13
CA GLY A 340 13.27 -17.76 0.96
C GLY A 340 11.98 -18.31 1.58
N GLN A 341 10.80 -17.84 1.14
CA GLN A 341 9.48 -18.33 1.57
C GLN A 341 9.16 -18.00 3.03
N GLU A 342 9.73 -16.93 3.57
CA GLU A 342 9.51 -16.51 4.95
C GLU A 342 8.94 -15.10 5.02
N VAL A 343 8.09 -14.86 6.00
CA VAL A 343 7.81 -13.52 6.54
C VAL A 343 8.53 -13.37 7.88
N LEU A 344 9.45 -12.41 7.93
CA LEU A 344 10.18 -12.02 9.14
C LEU A 344 9.44 -10.87 9.83
N ILE A 345 9.10 -11.01 11.10
CA ILE A 345 8.35 -10.01 11.88
C ILE A 345 9.27 -9.40 12.93
N PHE A 346 9.57 -8.12 12.79
CA PHE A 346 10.41 -7.35 13.71
C PHE A 346 9.53 -6.46 14.59
N ALA A 347 9.74 -6.54 15.90
CA ALA A 347 9.08 -5.71 16.89
C ALA A 347 10.06 -4.71 17.49
N LEU A 348 9.57 -3.55 17.90
CA LEU A 348 10.36 -2.54 18.59
C LEU A 348 10.44 -2.90 20.08
N THR A 349 11.65 -3.24 20.54
CA THR A 349 11.93 -3.53 21.95
C THR A 349 12.89 -2.47 22.49
N GLY A 350 12.37 -1.54 23.28
CA GLY A 350 13.13 -0.36 23.70
C GLY A 350 13.49 0.52 22.50
N ASP A 351 14.78 0.61 22.21
CA ASP A 351 15.31 1.37 21.07
C ASP A 351 15.84 0.49 19.93
N THR A 352 15.63 -0.82 19.97
CA THR A 352 16.12 -1.73 18.94
C THR A 352 14.99 -2.53 18.31
N TRP A 353 15.17 -2.88 17.05
CA TRP A 353 14.24 -3.76 16.34
C TRP A 353 14.74 -5.19 16.46
N GLU A 354 13.95 -6.04 17.10
CA GLU A 354 14.28 -7.44 17.34
C GLU A 354 13.42 -8.35 16.47
N LEU A 355 14.06 -9.33 15.84
CA LEU A 355 13.33 -10.36 15.10
C LEU A 355 12.53 -11.20 16.09
N GLY A 356 11.21 -11.06 16.01
CA GLY A 356 10.31 -11.75 16.91
C GLY A 356 9.89 -13.11 16.41
N THR A 357 9.27 -13.15 15.23
CA THR A 357 8.67 -14.37 14.68
C THR A 357 9.03 -14.53 13.22
N ARG A 358 9.18 -15.79 12.79
CA ARG A 358 9.28 -16.19 11.39
C ARG A 358 8.04 -17.02 11.05
N LYS A 359 7.32 -16.65 10.00
CA LYS A 359 6.25 -17.46 9.42
C LYS A 359 6.71 -18.00 8.09
N LEU A 360 6.76 -19.33 7.97
CA LEU A 360 7.08 -20.02 6.74
C LEU A 360 5.85 -20.11 5.84
N PHE A 361 6.09 -19.96 4.55
CA PHE A 361 5.17 -20.17 3.45
C PHE A 361 5.74 -21.26 2.54
N ASP A 362 4.93 -21.66 1.57
CA ASP A 362 5.29 -22.74 0.66
C ASP A 362 6.04 -22.20 -0.58
N ALA A 363 6.01 -20.89 -0.83
CA ALA A 363 6.58 -20.24 -1.99
C ALA A 363 7.11 -18.83 -1.66
N PRO A 364 7.97 -18.24 -2.52
CA PRO A 364 8.49 -16.88 -2.37
C PRO A 364 7.38 -15.86 -2.06
N VAL A 365 7.62 -14.98 -1.09
CA VAL A 365 6.65 -13.97 -0.64
C VAL A 365 6.80 -12.70 -1.47
N HIS A 366 5.88 -12.44 -2.37
CA HIS A 366 5.95 -11.30 -3.30
C HIS A 366 5.35 -10.03 -2.70
N SER A 367 4.25 -10.11 -1.96
CA SER A 367 3.62 -8.91 -1.39
C SER A 367 2.89 -9.23 -0.09
N ILE A 368 2.83 -8.26 0.81
CA ILE A 368 2.18 -8.37 2.12
C ILE A 368 1.26 -7.18 2.31
N SER A 369 0.04 -7.43 2.78
CA SER A 369 -0.93 -6.41 3.13
C SER A 369 -1.54 -6.71 4.49
N TYR A 370 -1.76 -5.66 5.29
CA TYR A 370 -2.55 -5.73 6.51
C TYR A 370 -3.82 -4.89 6.35
N MET A 371 -5.00 -5.52 6.33
CA MET A 371 -6.29 -4.85 6.16
C MET A 371 -7.43 -5.65 6.79
N ASP A 372 -8.51 -4.98 7.15
CA ASP A 372 -9.74 -5.61 7.63
C ASP A 372 -10.55 -6.09 6.42
N ILE A 373 -10.25 -7.30 5.92
CA ILE A 373 -10.95 -7.85 4.74
C ILE A 373 -12.26 -8.52 5.15
N THR A 374 -12.41 -8.85 6.42
CA THR A 374 -13.61 -9.48 6.99
C THR A 374 -14.68 -8.48 7.40
N ASN A 375 -14.30 -7.19 7.52
CA ASN A 375 -15.13 -6.06 7.93
C ASN A 375 -15.69 -6.21 9.35
N ASP A 376 -14.90 -6.82 10.24
CA ASP A 376 -15.24 -6.98 11.66
C ASP A 376 -14.51 -5.97 12.57
N GLY A 377 -13.69 -5.08 11.99
CA GLY A 377 -12.88 -4.09 12.68
C GLY A 377 -11.48 -4.58 13.04
N ILE A 378 -11.14 -5.84 12.76
CA ILE A 378 -9.83 -6.45 12.99
C ILE A 378 -9.14 -6.65 11.64
N LYS A 379 -7.87 -6.28 11.56
CA LYS A 379 -7.10 -6.45 10.32
C LYS A 379 -6.53 -7.87 10.22
N GLU A 380 -6.66 -8.46 9.05
CA GLU A 380 -6.00 -9.69 8.62
C GLU A 380 -4.65 -9.42 7.95
N LEU A 381 -3.72 -10.36 8.14
CA LEU A 381 -2.49 -10.41 7.37
C LEU A 381 -2.74 -11.19 6.08
N ILE A 382 -2.55 -10.53 4.94
CA ILE A 382 -2.70 -11.09 3.61
C ILE A 382 -1.32 -11.20 2.99
N VAL A 383 -0.95 -12.40 2.55
CA VAL A 383 0.36 -12.70 1.97
C VAL A 383 0.18 -13.27 0.57
N LEU A 384 0.64 -12.53 -0.44
CA LEU A 384 0.76 -13.00 -1.81
C LEU A 384 2.10 -13.72 -1.96
N THR A 385 2.04 -15.01 -2.25
CA THR A 385 3.21 -15.82 -2.63
C THR A 385 3.24 -16.01 -4.14
N GLN A 386 4.33 -16.60 -4.66
CA GLN A 386 4.41 -16.98 -6.06
C GLN A 386 3.30 -17.95 -6.50
N ARG A 387 2.70 -18.70 -5.57
CA ARG A 387 1.67 -19.73 -5.88
C ARG A 387 0.24 -19.31 -5.61
N GLY A 388 0.01 -18.42 -4.65
CA GLY A 388 -1.33 -18.12 -4.20
C GLY A 388 -1.37 -17.00 -3.18
N VAL A 389 -2.55 -16.78 -2.64
CA VAL A 389 -2.82 -15.76 -1.63
C VAL A 389 -3.23 -16.45 -0.35
N HIS A 390 -2.55 -16.13 0.75
CA HIS A 390 -2.86 -16.58 2.10
C HIS A 390 -3.52 -15.44 2.86
N ILE A 391 -4.61 -15.74 3.56
CA ILE A 391 -5.28 -14.80 4.48
C ILE A 391 -5.15 -15.40 5.87
N LEU A 392 -4.49 -14.68 6.77
CA LEU A 392 -4.23 -15.09 8.14
C LEU A 392 -4.98 -14.17 9.11
N GLN A 393 -5.70 -14.79 10.03
CA GLN A 393 -6.45 -14.11 11.09
C GLN A 393 -5.72 -14.21 12.43
N HIS A 394 -5.99 -13.27 13.32
CA HIS A 394 -5.53 -13.37 14.70
C HIS A 394 -6.29 -14.46 15.45
N ASN A 395 -5.62 -15.12 16.38
CA ASN A 395 -6.27 -16.09 17.26
C ASN A 395 -7.39 -15.42 18.08
N ILE A 396 -8.59 -15.98 18.04
CA ILE A 396 -9.79 -15.44 18.71
C ILE A 396 -9.62 -15.32 20.24
N ALA A 397 -8.85 -16.20 20.87
CA ALA A 397 -8.58 -16.13 22.30
C ALA A 397 -7.70 -14.92 22.63
N ASP A 398 -6.69 -14.64 21.81
CA ASP A 398 -5.78 -13.50 21.96
C ASP A 398 -6.53 -12.19 21.72
N ILE A 399 -7.37 -12.12 20.67
CA ILE A 399 -8.28 -11.00 20.41
C ILE A 399 -9.17 -10.75 21.63
N ARG A 400 -9.85 -11.79 22.14
CA ARG A 400 -10.77 -11.65 23.27
C ARG A 400 -10.07 -11.16 24.54
N ALA A 401 -8.82 -11.60 24.78
CA ALA A 401 -8.02 -11.14 25.91
C ALA A 401 -7.68 -9.65 25.77
N LYS A 402 -7.15 -9.23 24.62
CA LYS A 402 -6.82 -7.83 24.32
C LYS A 402 -8.06 -6.93 24.38
N TRP A 403 -9.19 -7.37 23.84
CA TRP A 403 -10.44 -6.63 23.88
C TRP A 403 -10.92 -6.43 25.33
N LYS A 404 -10.92 -7.47 26.17
CA LYS A 404 -11.30 -7.36 27.59
C LYS A 404 -10.40 -6.39 28.34
N GLU A 405 -9.10 -6.43 28.09
CA GLU A 405 -8.13 -5.53 28.69
C GLU A 405 -8.42 -4.06 28.32
N ARG A 406 -8.59 -3.78 27.02
CA ARG A 406 -8.88 -2.43 26.50
C ARG A 406 -10.24 -1.92 26.96
N TYR A 407 -11.26 -2.77 26.94
CA TYR A 407 -12.60 -2.44 27.42
C TYR A 407 -12.60 -2.08 28.91
N LYS A 408 -11.87 -2.83 29.74
CA LYS A 408 -11.72 -2.52 31.17
C LYS A 408 -11.01 -1.18 31.39
N LYS A 409 -9.95 -0.89 30.62
CA LYS A 409 -9.27 0.42 30.66
C LYS A 409 -10.24 1.55 30.31
N LEU A 410 -11.00 1.42 29.22
CA LEU A 410 -11.99 2.40 28.79
C LEU A 410 -13.10 2.59 29.84
N PHE A 411 -13.65 1.49 30.37
CA PHE A 411 -14.68 1.54 31.40
C PHE A 411 -14.20 2.25 32.67
N ASN A 412 -12.97 1.98 33.10
CA ASN A 412 -12.39 2.66 34.26
C ASN A 412 -12.21 4.16 34.02
N ILE A 413 -11.83 4.58 32.81
CA ILE A 413 -11.71 6.00 32.45
C ILE A 413 -13.09 6.67 32.52
N LEU A 414 -14.11 6.04 31.94
CA LEU A 414 -15.48 6.57 31.92
C LEU A 414 -16.16 6.56 33.30
N ALA A 415 -15.78 5.64 34.20
CA ALA A 415 -16.31 5.58 35.57
C ALA A 415 -15.62 6.57 36.54
N GLN A 416 -14.53 7.23 36.10
CA GLN A 416 -13.81 8.26 36.85
C GLN A 416 -14.19 9.70 36.44
N GLU A 417 -14.94 9.86 35.35
CA GLU A 417 -15.71 11.08 35.02
C GLU A 417 -17.09 11.02 35.67
#